data_AF-A0A452R0U9-F1
#
_entry.id   AF-A0A452R0U9-F1
#
_cell.length_a   1.000
_cell.length_b   1.000
_cell.length_c   1.000
_cell.angle_alpha   90.00
_cell.angle_beta   90.00
_cell.angle_gamma   90.00
#
_symmetry.space_group_name_H-M   'P 1'
#
loop_
_entity.id
_entity.type
_entity.pdbx_description
1 polymer ?
#
loop_
_entity_poly.entity_id
_entity_poly.type
_entity_poly.pdbx_seq_one_letter_code
_entity_poly.pdbx_strand_id
1 'polypeptide(L)'
;MGKRERGDRDKKKSKKRHYEDEEDDDDDVPGNDSQEAVPSAAGKQVDESGTKVDEYGAKDYRLQMPLKDDHSSRPLWVAPDGHIFLEAFSPVYKYAQDFLVAIAEPVCRPTHVHEYKLTAYSLYAAVSVGLQTSDITEYLRKLSKTGVPDGIIQFIKASGG
;
A
#
# COMPACT_ATOMS: atom_id res chain seq x y z
N MET A 1 -77.19 29.03 -2.20
CA MET A 1 -77.22 27.95 -3.22
C MET A 1 -75.77 27.54 -3.48
N GLY A 2 -75.26 26.31 -3.39
CA GLY A 2 -75.76 25.00 -2.98
C GLY A 2 -74.57 24.02 -3.04
N LYS A 3 -74.35 23.28 -1.94
CA LYS A 3 -73.82 21.92 -1.73
C LYS A 3 -72.85 21.25 -2.75
N ARG A 4 -71.68 20.75 -2.26
CA ARG A 4 -71.26 19.31 -2.06
C ARG A 4 -70.91 18.58 -3.38
N GLU A 5 -69.98 17.63 -3.52
CA GLU A 5 -69.29 16.66 -2.66
C GLU A 5 -68.21 15.91 -3.49
N ARG A 6 -67.51 14.94 -2.86
CA ARG A 6 -66.62 13.86 -3.37
C ARG A 6 -65.12 14.12 -3.08
N GLY A 7 -64.38 13.30 -2.34
CA GLY A 7 -64.51 11.88 -1.96
C GLY A 7 -63.14 11.24 -2.20
N ASP A 8 -62.30 11.15 -1.17
CA ASP A 8 -61.88 9.91 -0.48
C ASP A 8 -60.81 9.06 -1.22
N ARG A 9 -59.55 9.28 -0.80
CA ARG A 9 -58.56 8.28 -0.37
C ARG A 9 -58.50 6.94 -1.10
N ASP A 10 -57.48 6.79 -1.95
CA ASP A 10 -56.98 5.47 -2.39
C ASP A 10 -55.48 5.31 -2.09
N LYS A 11 -55.18 4.39 -1.17
CA LYS A 11 -53.82 3.95 -0.79
C LYS A 11 -53.29 2.97 -1.84
N LYS A 12 -52.28 3.36 -2.64
CA LYS A 12 -51.52 2.39 -3.47
C LYS A 12 -50.17 2.05 -2.83
N LYS A 13 -50.17 0.85 -2.24
CA LYS A 13 -49.07 0.06 -1.67
C LYS A 13 -48.05 -0.28 -2.77
N SER A 14 -46.86 0.31 -2.72
CA SER A 14 -45.73 -0.06 -3.58
C SER A 14 -45.20 -1.45 -3.19
N LYS A 15 -45.42 -2.42 -4.08
CA LYS A 15 -44.99 -3.82 -3.95
C LYS A 15 -43.49 -3.95 -4.19
N LYS A 16 -42.82 -4.58 -3.22
CA LYS A 16 -41.45 -5.10 -3.23
C LYS A 16 -41.26 -6.02 -4.44
N ARG A 17 -40.27 -5.73 -5.31
CA ARG A 17 -39.90 -6.60 -6.43
C ARG A 17 -39.03 -7.74 -5.91
N HIS A 18 -39.53 -8.95 -6.11
CA HIS A 18 -38.84 -10.22 -6.00
C HIS A 18 -38.24 -10.51 -7.37
N TYR A 19 -36.95 -10.84 -7.46
CA TYR A 19 -36.33 -11.34 -8.68
C TYR A 19 -35.89 -12.76 -8.39
N GLU A 20 -36.39 -13.68 -9.19
CA GLU A 20 -36.18 -15.13 -9.10
C GLU A 20 -34.77 -15.48 -9.59
N ASP A 21 -34.19 -16.47 -8.92
CA ASP A 21 -32.91 -17.12 -9.20
C ASP A 21 -33.15 -18.10 -10.37
N GLU A 22 -32.46 -17.92 -11.48
CA GLU A 22 -32.37 -18.93 -12.54
C GLU A 22 -30.92 -19.43 -12.55
N GLU A 23 -30.75 -20.62 -11.97
CA GLU A 23 -29.57 -21.47 -12.13
C GLU A 23 -29.52 -21.95 -13.59
N ASP A 24 -28.38 -21.77 -14.26
CA ASP A 24 -28.04 -22.50 -15.49
C ASP A 24 -26.57 -22.91 -15.45
N ASP A 25 -26.41 -24.21 -15.21
CA ASP A 25 -25.46 -25.22 -15.68
C ASP A 25 -23.95 -24.94 -15.87
N ASP A 26 -23.21 -25.97 -15.43
CA ASP A 26 -21.77 -26.18 -15.42
C ASP A 26 -21.05 -25.92 -16.77
N ASP A 27 -20.03 -25.06 -16.74
CA ASP A 27 -18.85 -25.19 -17.63
C ASP A 27 -17.61 -25.41 -16.75
N ASP A 28 -17.27 -26.70 -16.63
CA ASP A 28 -16.10 -27.27 -15.97
C ASP A 28 -14.82 -26.82 -16.72
N VAL A 29 -14.24 -25.67 -16.31
CA VAL A 29 -12.92 -25.23 -16.80
C VAL A 29 -11.84 -25.91 -15.95
N PRO A 30 -11.06 -26.87 -16.48
CA PRO A 30 -10.08 -27.60 -15.69
C PRO A 30 -8.95 -26.66 -15.27
N GLY A 31 -8.67 -26.72 -13.97
CA GLY A 31 -7.79 -25.83 -13.24
C GLY A 31 -6.41 -25.62 -13.88
N ASN A 32 -6.05 -24.36 -14.02
CA ASN A 32 -4.69 -23.93 -13.84
C ASN A 32 -4.63 -23.14 -12.53
N ASP A 33 -4.73 -23.86 -11.41
CA ASP A 33 -4.27 -23.37 -10.12
C ASP A 33 -2.76 -23.19 -10.22
N SER A 34 -2.35 -22.08 -10.84
CA SER A 34 -1.10 -21.43 -10.48
C SER A 34 -1.30 -20.93 -9.06
N GLN A 35 -1.28 -21.85 -8.09
CA GLN A 35 -0.92 -21.51 -6.72
C GLN A 35 0.52 -21.00 -6.82
N GLU A 36 0.68 -19.73 -7.20
CA GLU A 36 1.88 -18.97 -6.86
C GLU A 36 2.05 -19.22 -5.37
N ALA A 37 3.14 -19.88 -5.02
CA ALA A 37 3.46 -20.21 -3.64
C ALA A 37 3.57 -18.89 -2.89
N VAL A 38 2.45 -18.42 -2.32
CA VAL A 38 2.42 -17.20 -1.55
C VAL A 38 3.29 -17.50 -0.33
N PRO A 39 4.49 -16.89 -0.21
CA PRO A 39 5.38 -17.25 0.88
C PRO A 39 4.70 -16.92 2.20
N SER A 40 5.00 -17.67 3.27
CA SER A 40 4.49 -17.40 4.62
C SER A 40 4.76 -15.96 5.09
N ALA A 41 5.68 -15.26 4.43
CA ALA A 41 5.96 -13.84 4.58
C ALA A 41 4.83 -12.90 4.10
N ALA A 42 3.92 -13.30 3.21
CA ALA A 42 2.93 -12.41 2.59
C ALA A 42 1.92 -11.81 3.58
N GLY A 43 1.69 -12.46 4.72
CA GLY A 43 0.87 -11.91 5.81
C GLY A 43 1.62 -10.98 6.76
N LYS A 44 2.96 -10.85 6.64
CA LYS A 44 3.76 -10.01 7.53
C LYS A 44 3.63 -8.55 7.11
N GLN A 45 3.16 -7.72 8.01
CA GLN A 45 3.32 -6.27 7.93
C GLN A 45 4.61 -5.86 8.63
N VAL A 46 5.11 -4.67 8.31
CA VAL A 46 6.23 -4.09 9.05
C VAL A 46 5.79 -3.84 10.48
N ASP A 47 6.59 -4.27 11.44
CA ASP A 47 6.28 -4.05 12.85
C ASP A 47 6.34 -2.55 13.19
N GLU A 48 5.23 -2.00 13.66
CA GLU A 48 5.10 -0.60 14.05
C GLU A 48 5.34 -0.37 15.55
N SER A 49 5.74 -1.41 16.29
CA SER A 49 5.88 -1.39 17.73
C SER A 49 6.84 -0.27 18.20
N GLY A 50 6.32 0.66 19.02
CA GLY A 50 7.11 1.75 19.60
C GLY A 50 7.01 3.11 18.91
N THR A 51 6.17 3.25 17.87
CA THR A 51 5.85 4.58 17.31
C THR A 51 5.02 5.39 18.31
N LYS A 52 5.53 6.55 18.71
CA LYS A 52 4.79 7.47 19.59
C LYS A 52 3.67 8.13 18.79
N VAL A 53 2.53 8.32 19.43
CA VAL A 53 1.40 9.06 18.87
C VAL A 53 1.26 10.35 19.67
N ASP A 54 1.09 11.47 19.00
CA ASP A 54 0.86 12.75 19.65
C ASP A 54 -0.58 12.91 20.16
N GLU A 55 -0.87 14.06 20.78
CA GLU A 55 -2.20 14.38 21.34
C GLU A 55 -3.32 14.37 20.28
N TYR A 56 -2.98 14.52 19.00
CA TYR A 56 -3.91 14.60 17.88
C TYR A 56 -3.98 13.31 17.06
N GLY A 57 -3.30 12.25 17.48
CA GLY A 57 -3.31 10.96 16.79
C GLY A 57 -2.26 10.81 15.68
N ALA A 58 -1.34 11.77 15.51
CA ALA A 58 -0.29 11.68 14.50
C ALA A 58 0.91 10.85 15.01
N LYS A 59 1.46 10.03 14.11
CA LYS A 59 2.66 9.22 14.38
C LYS A 59 3.91 10.11 14.40
N ASP A 60 4.64 10.11 15.51
CA ASP A 60 5.89 10.86 15.68
C ASP A 60 7.11 9.95 15.42
N TYR A 61 7.74 10.14 14.27
CA TYR A 61 8.92 9.39 13.84
C TYR A 61 10.26 10.07 14.15
N ARG A 62 10.27 11.27 14.76
CA ARG A 62 11.49 12.10 14.89
C ARG A 62 12.64 11.40 15.63
N LEU A 63 12.32 10.59 16.65
CA LEU A 63 13.33 9.88 17.44
C LEU A 63 13.90 8.64 16.73
N GLN A 64 13.11 8.00 15.87
CA GLN A 64 13.51 6.78 15.15
C GLN A 64 14.23 7.09 13.84
N MET A 65 14.02 8.28 13.29
CA MET A 65 14.46 8.66 11.95
C MET A 65 15.29 9.95 11.96
N PRO A 66 16.52 9.92 12.48
CA PRO A 66 17.39 11.10 12.45
C PRO A 66 17.70 11.49 11.01
N LEU A 67 17.69 12.80 10.76
CA LEU A 67 18.04 13.39 9.47
C LEU A 67 19.55 13.27 9.26
N LYS A 68 19.97 12.91 8.05
CA LYS A 68 21.38 12.90 7.67
C LYS A 68 21.83 14.29 7.23
N ASP A 69 23.11 14.60 7.36
CA ASP A 69 23.67 15.91 6.98
C ASP A 69 23.51 16.21 5.48
N ASP A 70 23.50 15.18 4.64
CA ASP A 70 23.38 15.27 3.17
C ASP A 70 21.93 15.08 2.66
N HIS A 71 20.94 15.29 3.53
CA HIS A 71 19.52 15.08 3.23
C HIS A 71 18.98 15.83 2.01
N SER A 72 19.59 16.96 1.62
CA SER A 72 19.16 17.75 0.45
C SER A 72 19.41 17.03 -0.89
N SER A 73 20.34 16.08 -0.92
CA SER A 73 20.73 15.32 -2.12
C SER A 73 20.04 13.97 -2.26
N ARG A 74 19.19 13.62 -1.30
CA ARG A 74 18.60 12.28 -1.13
C ARG A 74 17.09 12.36 -1.33
N PRO A 75 16.48 11.56 -2.23
CA PRO A 75 15.08 11.79 -2.60
C PRO A 75 14.06 11.03 -1.75
N LEU A 76 14.49 10.10 -0.87
CA LEU A 76 13.57 9.19 -0.18
C LEU A 76 13.36 9.53 1.30
N TRP A 77 12.16 9.27 1.78
CA TRP A 77 11.83 9.18 3.20
C TRP A 77 11.20 7.81 3.48
N VAL A 78 11.83 6.99 4.32
CA VAL A 78 11.39 5.60 4.58
C VAL A 78 10.80 5.47 5.98
N ALA A 79 9.47 5.47 6.09
CA ALA A 79 8.78 5.37 7.36
C ALA A 79 8.87 3.94 7.95
N PRO A 80 8.79 3.78 9.28
CA PRO A 80 8.85 2.46 9.94
C PRO A 80 7.67 1.55 9.62
N ASP A 81 6.58 2.08 9.07
CA ASP A 81 5.37 1.34 8.70
C ASP A 81 5.39 0.82 7.26
N GLY A 82 6.52 0.96 6.56
CA GLY A 82 6.72 0.49 5.20
C GLY A 82 6.37 1.52 4.13
N HIS A 83 5.83 2.67 4.49
CA HIS A 83 5.59 3.75 3.54
C HIS A 83 6.91 4.42 3.13
N ILE A 84 7.07 4.64 1.83
CA ILE A 84 8.22 5.36 1.25
C ILE A 84 7.70 6.55 0.48
N PHE A 85 8.18 7.74 0.84
CA PHE A 85 7.91 8.97 0.09
C PHE A 85 9.09 9.31 -0.81
N LEU A 86 8.80 9.60 -2.08
CA LEU A 86 9.78 9.94 -3.12
C LEU A 86 9.56 11.38 -3.59
N GLU A 87 10.58 12.21 -3.51
CA GLU A 87 10.57 13.57 -4.04
C GLU A 87 10.82 13.61 -5.55
N ALA A 88 9.80 13.99 -6.33
CA ALA A 88 9.86 14.03 -7.78
C ALA A 88 10.70 15.19 -8.36
N PHE A 89 11.04 16.16 -7.52
CA PHE A 89 11.85 17.32 -7.87
C PHE A 89 13.36 17.12 -7.66
N SER A 90 13.77 15.95 -7.12
CA SER A 90 15.19 15.64 -6.91
C SER A 90 15.90 15.32 -8.24
N PRO A 91 17.16 15.76 -8.45
CA PRO A 91 17.91 15.43 -9.67
C PRO A 91 18.14 13.93 -9.87
N VAL A 92 18.08 13.14 -8.79
CA VAL A 92 18.24 11.67 -8.81
C VAL A 92 16.90 10.92 -8.84
N TYR A 93 15.78 11.63 -9.05
CA TYR A 93 14.43 11.08 -9.07
C TYR A 93 14.29 9.84 -9.97
N LYS A 94 14.80 9.90 -11.21
CA LYS A 94 14.64 8.79 -12.17
C LYS A 94 15.19 7.47 -11.63
N TYR A 95 16.41 7.51 -11.09
CA TYR A 95 17.03 6.33 -10.50
C TYR A 95 16.28 5.82 -9.27
N ALA A 96 15.79 6.74 -8.42
CA ALA A 96 15.02 6.37 -7.25
C ALA A 96 13.63 5.80 -7.61
N GLN A 97 12.99 6.33 -8.66
CA GLN A 97 11.73 5.82 -9.18
C GLN A 97 11.91 4.42 -9.74
N ASP A 98 12.91 4.19 -10.60
CA ASP A 98 13.17 2.88 -11.19
C ASP A 98 13.45 1.83 -10.11
N PHE A 99 14.23 2.21 -9.09
CA PHE A 99 14.47 1.37 -7.92
C PHE A 99 13.17 1.04 -7.17
N LEU A 100 12.34 2.04 -6.85
CA LEU A 100 11.10 1.81 -6.11
C LEU A 100 10.07 0.98 -6.87
N VAL A 101 9.97 1.15 -8.20
CA VAL A 101 9.10 0.33 -9.05
C VAL A 101 9.50 -1.16 -8.98
N ALA A 102 10.78 -1.45 -8.79
CA ALA A 102 11.26 -2.83 -8.69
C ALA A 102 11.00 -3.48 -7.32
N ILE A 103 10.88 -2.68 -6.25
CA ILE A 103 10.87 -3.21 -4.87
C ILE A 103 9.61 -2.90 -4.05
N ALA A 104 8.74 -2.01 -4.52
CA ALA A 104 7.61 -1.48 -3.75
C ALA A 104 6.39 -1.23 -4.64
N GLU A 105 5.21 -1.22 -4.02
CA GLU A 105 3.95 -0.94 -4.71
C GLU A 105 3.64 0.56 -4.67
N PRO A 106 3.20 1.18 -5.79
CA PRO A 106 2.79 2.58 -5.77
C PRO A 106 1.44 2.76 -5.07
N VAL A 107 1.37 3.69 -4.11
CA VAL A 107 0.13 4.08 -3.42
C VAL A 107 -0.48 5.31 -4.11
N CYS A 108 0.30 6.39 -4.22
CA CYS A 108 -0.13 7.60 -4.92
C CYS A 108 1.03 8.27 -5.66
N ARG A 109 0.73 8.98 -6.77
CA ARG A 109 1.73 9.65 -7.62
C ARG A 109 1.29 11.08 -8.00
N PRO A 110 1.16 12.01 -7.03
CA PRO A 110 0.88 13.41 -7.32
C PRO A 110 2.13 14.11 -7.86
N THR A 111 2.01 15.37 -8.28
CA THR A 111 3.07 16.09 -9.02
C THR A 111 4.43 16.20 -8.32
N HIS A 112 4.48 16.25 -6.98
CA HIS A 112 5.71 16.60 -6.24
C HIS A 112 6.29 15.48 -5.39
N VAL A 113 5.43 14.71 -4.71
CA VAL A 113 5.87 13.68 -3.76
C VAL A 113 5.05 12.42 -3.97
N HIS A 114 5.69 11.36 -4.45
CA HIS A 114 5.05 10.07 -4.65
C HIS A 114 5.09 9.25 -3.36
N GLU A 115 4.12 8.37 -3.21
CA GLU A 115 4.04 7.44 -2.11
C GLU A 115 4.07 6.00 -2.65
N TYR A 116 4.93 5.20 -2.05
CA TYR A 116 5.09 3.78 -2.30
C TYR A 116 4.96 3.03 -0.98
N LYS A 117 4.64 1.75 -1.04
CA LYS A 117 4.53 0.87 0.11
C LYS A 117 5.35 -0.40 -0.10
N LEU A 118 6.23 -0.68 0.84
CA LEU A 118 6.89 -1.97 0.92
C LEU A 118 5.89 -3.02 1.41
N THR A 119 5.78 -4.10 0.64
CA THR A 119 4.95 -5.25 0.97
C THR A 119 5.80 -6.49 0.87
N ALA A 120 5.42 -7.56 1.57
CA ALA A 120 6.10 -8.83 1.43
C ALA A 120 5.99 -9.39 0.00
N TYR A 121 4.90 -9.09 -0.70
CA TYR A 121 4.71 -9.46 -2.10
C TYR A 121 5.68 -8.75 -3.04
N SER A 122 5.77 -7.42 -2.97
CA SER A 122 6.70 -6.63 -3.80
C SER A 122 8.17 -7.01 -3.57
N LEU A 123 8.56 -7.26 -2.31
CA LEU A 123 9.90 -7.71 -1.98
C LEU A 123 10.19 -9.13 -2.49
N TYR A 124 9.23 -10.05 -2.36
CA TYR A 124 9.36 -11.40 -2.91
C TYR A 124 9.52 -11.36 -4.43
N ALA A 125 8.73 -10.53 -5.12
CA ALA A 125 8.86 -10.32 -6.55
C ALA A 125 10.25 -9.78 -6.93
N ALA A 126 10.75 -8.78 -6.18
CA ALA A 126 12.08 -8.22 -6.37
C ALA A 126 13.19 -9.27 -6.22
N VAL A 127 13.12 -10.10 -5.17
CA VAL A 127 14.09 -11.18 -4.95
C VAL A 127 14.00 -12.24 -6.05
N SER A 128 12.78 -12.56 -6.50
CA SER A 128 12.53 -13.54 -7.56
C SER A 128 13.11 -13.12 -8.92
N VAL A 129 13.21 -11.82 -9.19
CA VAL A 129 13.88 -11.28 -10.39
C VAL A 129 15.41 -11.11 -10.20
N GLY A 130 15.95 -11.49 -9.05
CA GLY A 130 17.38 -11.55 -8.78
C GLY A 130 17.96 -10.39 -7.97
N LEU A 131 17.14 -9.49 -7.40
CA LEU A 131 17.64 -8.45 -6.50
C LEU A 131 18.03 -9.06 -5.15
N GLN A 132 19.26 -8.80 -4.71
CA GLN A 132 19.72 -9.23 -3.40
C GLN A 132 19.17 -8.32 -2.29
N THR A 133 18.78 -8.90 -1.16
CA THR A 133 18.29 -8.13 0.00
C THR A 133 19.33 -7.16 0.56
N SER A 134 20.62 -7.49 0.42
CA SER A 134 21.74 -6.59 0.73
C SER A 134 21.71 -5.32 -0.11
N ASP A 135 21.49 -5.48 -1.41
CA ASP A 135 21.53 -4.38 -2.38
C ASP A 135 20.32 -3.47 -2.14
N ILE A 136 19.13 -4.04 -1.96
CA ILE A 136 17.91 -3.29 -1.61
C ILE A 136 18.17 -2.42 -0.37
N THR A 137 18.74 -3.02 0.69
CA THR A 137 19.04 -2.30 1.93
C THR A 137 20.09 -1.20 1.72
N GLU A 138 21.12 -1.46 0.92
CA GLU A 138 22.18 -0.50 0.62
C GLU A 138 21.66 0.68 -0.20
N TYR A 139 20.85 0.43 -1.23
CA TYR A 139 20.24 1.48 -2.04
C TYR A 139 19.27 2.34 -1.22
N LEU A 140 18.43 1.74 -0.36
CA LEU A 140 17.59 2.51 0.57
C LEU A 140 18.45 3.40 1.49
N ARG A 141 19.57 2.89 2.01
CA ARG A 141 20.49 3.68 2.85
C ARG A 141 21.16 4.82 2.07
N LYS A 142 21.47 4.64 0.79
CA LYS A 142 22.06 5.67 -0.09
C LYS A 142 21.06 6.74 -0.52
N LEU A 143 19.80 6.37 -0.73
CA LEU A 143 18.78 7.29 -1.24
C LEU A 143 17.90 7.92 -0.14
N SER A 144 17.87 7.35 1.07
CA SER A 144 17.04 7.87 2.18
C SER A 144 17.68 9.06 2.88
N LYS A 145 16.92 10.16 2.98
CA LYS A 145 17.22 11.38 3.74
C LYS A 145 17.48 11.11 5.22
N THR A 146 16.75 10.15 5.76
CA THR A 146 16.83 9.73 7.17
C THR A 146 17.51 8.36 7.27
N GLY A 147 17.87 7.98 8.50
CA GLY A 147 18.19 6.57 8.78
C GLY A 147 17.05 5.64 8.35
N VAL A 148 17.39 4.49 7.76
CA VAL A 148 16.40 3.45 7.46
C VAL A 148 16.09 2.73 8.77
N PRO A 149 14.81 2.67 9.21
CA PRO A 149 14.46 2.00 10.47
C PRO A 149 14.87 0.53 10.47
N ASP A 150 15.35 0.02 11.61
CA ASP A 150 15.81 -1.38 11.71
C ASP A 150 14.69 -2.39 11.42
N GLY A 151 13.45 -2.08 11.78
CA GLY A 151 12.28 -2.92 11.44
C GLY A 151 12.11 -3.12 9.94
N ILE A 152 12.37 -2.09 9.12
CA ILE A 152 12.35 -2.19 7.65
C ILE A 152 13.48 -3.10 7.15
N ILE A 153 14.68 -2.97 7.72
CA ILE A 153 15.83 -3.80 7.35
C ILE A 153 15.56 -5.28 7.68
N GLN A 154 15.00 -5.55 8.87
CA GLN A 154 14.63 -6.90 9.27
C GLN A 154 13.53 -7.46 8.37
N PHE A 155 12.53 -6.63 8.02
CA PHE A 155 11.46 -7.01 7.10
C PHE A 155 12.00 -7.41 5.73
N ILE A 156 12.89 -6.60 5.12
CA ILE A 156 13.52 -6.91 3.83
C ILE A 156 14.32 -8.20 3.88
N LYS A 157 15.10 -8.42 4.95
CA LYS A 157 15.89 -9.64 5.12
C LYS A 157 15.01 -10.88 5.27
N ALA A 158 13.86 -10.75 5.94
CA ALA A 158 12.91 -11.84 6.13
C ALA A 158 12.10 -12.19 4.88
N SER A 159 12.10 -11.35 3.84
CA SER A 159 11.44 -11.64 2.55
C SER A 159 12.32 -12.43 1.57
N GLY A 160 13.63 -12.48 1.80
CA GLY A 160 14.60 -13.12 0.90
C GLY A 160 15.06 -14.52 1.30
N GLY A 161 14.44 -15.15 2.31
CA GLY A 161 14.85 -16.45 2.85
C GLY A 161 13.75 -17.17 3.60
#